data_AF-A0A6B2XP98-F1
#
_entry.id   AF-A0A6B2XP98-F1
#
_cell.length_a   1.000
_cell.length_b   1.000
_cell.length_c   1.000
_cell.angle_alpha   90.00
_cell.angle_beta   90.00
_cell.angle_gamma   90.00
#
_symmetry.space_group_name_H-M   'P 1'
#
loop_
_entity.id
_entity.type
_entity.pdbx_description
1 polymer ?
#
loop_
_entity_poly.entity_id
_entity_poly.type
_entity_poly.pdbx_seq_one_letter_code
_entity_poly.pdbx_strand_id
1 'polypeptide(L)' 'MTPDPSDFTSALPDGPWRHELVPANGARFHVALAGPEDRGVRDPGPPLVVLLHSFPQFWWAWRHQIEPLAA' A
#
# COMPACT_ATOMS: atom_id res chain seq x y z
N MET A 1 23.69 -15.03 11.36
CA MET A 1 23.58 -14.18 10.16
C MET A 1 22.48 -13.18 10.46
N THR A 2 22.82 -11.90 10.60
CA THR A 2 21.83 -10.84 10.86
C THR A 2 21.03 -10.63 9.57
N PRO A 3 19.69 -10.54 9.62
CA PRO A 3 18.92 -10.19 8.43
C PRO A 3 19.38 -8.85 7.89
N ASP A 4 19.41 -8.72 6.56
CA ASP A 4 19.69 -7.45 5.91
C ASP A 4 18.63 -6.44 6.39
N PRO A 5 19.02 -5.29 7.00
CA PRO A 5 18.06 -4.28 7.43
C PRO A 5 17.25 -3.68 6.27
N SER A 6 17.67 -3.92 5.03
CA SER A 6 16.93 -3.58 3.82
C SER A 6 16.04 -4.71 3.28
N ASP A 7 15.95 -5.86 3.95
CA ASP A 7 14.98 -6.92 3.60
C ASP A 7 13.59 -6.57 4.13
N PHE A 8 12.71 -6.13 3.23
CA PHE A 8 11.31 -5.81 3.49
C PHE A 8 10.34 -6.83 2.87
N THR A 9 10.81 -8.01 2.47
CA THR A 9 10.00 -9.03 1.77
C THR A 9 8.79 -9.48 2.59
N SER A 10 8.87 -9.44 3.92
CA SER A 10 7.75 -9.73 4.83
C SER A 10 6.57 -8.77 4.69
N ALA A 11 6.78 -7.58 4.12
CA ALA A 11 5.75 -6.59 3.81
C ALA A 11 5.15 -6.75 2.40
N LEU A 12 5.59 -7.75 1.62
CA LEU A 12 5.16 -8.01 0.24
C LEU A 12 4.38 -9.33 0.05
N PRO A 13 3.45 -9.73 0.93
CA PRO A 13 2.67 -10.94 0.69
C PRO A 13 1.75 -10.79 -0.53
N ASP A 14 1.60 -11.85 -1.32
CA ASP A 14 0.68 -11.89 -2.46
C ASP A 14 -0.79 -11.68 -2.05
N GLY A 15 -1.60 -11.10 -2.94
CA GLY A 15 -3.04 -10.97 -2.78
C GLY A 15 -3.68 -9.98 -3.77
N PRO A 16 -4.95 -9.58 -3.56
CA PRO A 16 -5.68 -8.66 -4.43
C PRO A 16 -5.23 -7.18 -4.26
N TRP A 17 -3.92 -6.95 -4.17
CA TRP A 17 -3.29 -5.65 -4.08
C TRP A 17 -2.00 -5.66 -4.89
N ARG A 18 -1.59 -4.48 -5.34
CA ARG A 18 -0.28 -4.25 -5.93
C ARG A 18 0.64 -3.63 -4.89
N HIS A 19 1.93 -3.91 -4.98
CA HIS A 19 2.95 -3.28 -4.15
C HIS A 19 3.72 -2.25 -4.97
N GLU A 20 3.88 -1.05 -4.41
CA GLU A 20 4.68 0.01 -5.01
C GLU A 20 5.62 0.63 -3.97
N LEU A 21 6.78 1.10 -4.45
CA LEU A 21 7.70 1.94 -3.67
C LEU A 21 7.61 3.37 -4.18
N VAL A 22 7.03 4.25 -3.36
CA VAL A 22 6.87 5.67 -3.70
C VAL A 22 8.05 6.47 -3.15
N PRO A 23 8.82 7.19 -3.99
CA PRO A 23 9.87 8.08 -3.51
C PRO A 23 9.26 9.37 -2.97
N ALA A 24 9.61 9.74 -1.73
CA ALA A 24 9.23 11.03 -1.16
C ALA A 24 10.27 11.47 -0.12
N ASN A 25 10.63 12.76 -0.12
CA ASN A 25 11.50 13.38 0.90
C ASN A 25 12.80 12.59 1.18
N GLY A 26 13.43 12.02 0.16
CA GLY A 26 14.68 11.25 0.30
C GLY A 26 14.52 9.82 0.82
N ALA A 27 13.29 9.34 1.01
CA ALA A 27 12.97 7.97 1.41
C ALA A 27 12.16 7.23 0.33
N ARG A 28 12.06 5.90 0.44
CA ARG A 28 11.15 5.06 -0.33
C ARG A 28 10.11 4.47 0.61
N PHE A 29 8.83 4.75 0.33
CA PHE A 29 7.72 4.26 1.11
C PHE A 29 7.05 3.09 0.40
N HIS A 30 6.88 1.97 1.10
CA HIS A 30 6.04 0.88 0.61
C HIS A 30 4.56 1.25 0.75
N VAL A 31 3.79 0.98 -0.29
CA VAL A 31 2.33 1.06 -0.28
C VAL A 31 1.73 -0.21 -0.89
N ALA A 32 0.59 -0.64 -0.33
CA ALA A 32 -0.29 -1.63 -0.94
C ALA A 32 -1.50 -0.90 -1.57
N LEU A 33 -1.69 -1.10 -2.87
CA LEU A 33 -2.68 -0.39 -3.68
C LEU A 33 -3.77 -1.36 -4.15
N ALA A 34 -5.02 -0.90 -4.14
CA ALA A 34 -6.16 -1.62 -4.70
C ALA A 34 -7.12 -0.63 -5.39
N GLY A 35 -7.95 -1.15 -6.28
CA GLY A 35 -8.87 -0.36 -7.10
C GLY A 35 -8.30 0.08 -8.46
N PRO A 36 -9.03 0.93 -9.19
CA PRO A 36 -8.70 1.35 -10.55
C PRO A 36 -7.32 2.03 -10.66
N GLU A 37 -6.57 1.69 -11.70
CA GLU A 37 -5.23 2.24 -11.96
C GLU A 37 -5.26 3.64 -12.57
N ASP A 38 -6.25 3.91 -13.43
CA ASP A 38 -6.40 5.19 -14.11
C ASP A 38 -7.53 5.99 -13.47
N ARG A 39 -7.16 7.01 -12.68
CA ARG A 39 -8.10 8.03 -12.22
C ARG A 39 -8.06 9.20 -13.21
N GLY A 40 -9.03 9.22 -14.12
CA GLY A 40 -9.15 10.29 -15.09
C GLY A 40 -9.28 11.66 -14.44
N VAL A 41 -8.67 12.70 -15.01
CA VAL A 41 -8.69 14.06 -14.42
C VAL A 41 -10.09 14.69 -14.44
N ARG A 42 -10.92 14.33 -15.42
CA ARG A 42 -12.29 14.88 -15.58
C ARG A 42 -13.34 14.12 -14.78
N ASP A 43 -13.13 12.84 -14.56
CA ASP A 43 -13.98 11.95 -13.78
C ASP A 43 -13.08 10.96 -13.02
N PRO A 44 -12.57 11.36 -11.84
CA PRO A 44 -11.60 10.56 -11.09
C PRO A 44 -12.22 9.39 -10.35
N GLY A 45 -13.55 9.17 -10.48
CA GLY A 45 -14.28 8.14 -9.76
C GLY A 45 -14.39 8.42 -8.26
N PRO A 46 -14.55 7.37 -7.43
CA PRO A 46 -14.74 7.53 -5.98
C PRO A 46 -13.51 8.18 -5.32
N PRO A 47 -13.66 8.82 -4.14
CA PRO A 47 -12.55 9.44 -3.42
C PRO A 47 -11.37 8.49 -3.17
N LEU A 48 -10.16 9.04 -3.04
CA LEU A 48 -9.00 8.25 -2.61
C LEU A 48 -9.14 8.01 -1.10
N VAL A 49 -8.98 6.75 -0.69
CA VAL A 49 -8.91 6.37 0.72
C VAL A 49 -7.47 6.01 1.06
N VAL A 50 -6.93 6.64 2.10
CA VAL A 50 -5.59 6.36 2.62
C VAL A 50 -5.71 5.73 4.00
N LEU A 51 -5.19 4.52 4.15
CA LEU A 51 -5.19 3.78 5.42
C LEU A 51 -3.81 3.87 6.06
N LEU A 52 -3.69 4.68 7.10
CA LEU A 52 -2.43 4.86 7.83
C LEU A 52 -2.35 3.88 9.00
N HIS A 53 -1.20 3.23 9.15
CA HIS A 53 -0.92 2.37 10.30
C HIS A 53 -0.08 3.13 11.35
N SER A 54 -0.02 2.58 12.56
CA SER A 54 0.88 3.06 13.62
C SER A 54 1.93 1.99 13.93
N PHE A 55 2.78 2.25 14.92
CA PHE A 55 3.74 1.28 15.45
C PHE A 55 3.05 0.32 16.45
N PRO A 56 3.35 -0.99 16.44
CA PRO A 56 4.31 -1.74 15.61
C PRO A 56 3.69 -2.41 14.38
N GLN A 57 2.60 -1.84 13.84
CA GLN A 57 1.89 -2.41 12.70
C GLN A 57 2.46 -1.90 11.36
N PHE A 58 2.01 -2.53 10.28
CA PHE A 58 2.21 -2.09 8.91
C PHE A 58 0.89 -2.27 8.13
N TRP A 59 0.90 -1.99 6.82
CA TRP A 59 -0.31 -1.99 5.97
C TRP A 59 -1.19 -3.24 6.14
N TRP A 60 -0.62 -4.41 6.44
CA TRP A 60 -1.31 -5.69 6.63
C TRP A 60 -2.40 -5.67 7.72
N ALA A 61 -2.34 -4.71 8.64
CA ALA A 61 -3.42 -4.45 9.59
C ALA A 61 -4.77 -4.21 8.90
N TRP A 62 -4.75 -3.70 7.66
CA TRP A 62 -5.91 -3.31 6.88
C TRP A 62 -6.30 -4.29 5.78
N ARG A 63 -5.67 -5.47 5.70
CA ARG A 63 -5.91 -6.44 4.60
C ARG A 63 -7.38 -6.81 4.37
N HIS A 64 -8.19 -6.77 5.43
CA HIS A 64 -9.63 -7.07 5.36
C HIS A 64 -10.50 -5.86 5.00
N GLN A 65 -9.94 -4.65 5.06
CA GLN A 65 -10.61 -3.41 4.68
C GLN A 65 -10.29 -3.01 3.23
N ILE A 66 -9.10 -3.36 2.74
CA ILE A 66 -8.62 -2.97 1.42
C ILE A 66 -9.57 -3.43 0.30
N GLU A 67 -9.92 -4.71 0.24
CA GLU A 67 -10.75 -5.24 -0.85
C GLU A 67 -12.19 -4.66 -0.84
N PRO A 68 -12.92 -4.59 0.29
CA PRO A 68 -14.23 -3.94 0.33
C PRO A 68 -14.20 -2.44 -0.03
N LEU A 69 -13.11 -1.73 0.25
CA LEU A 69 -12.94 -0.31 -0.09
C LEU A 69 -12.49 -0.08 -1.53
N ALA A 70 -11.97 -1.12 -2.19
CA ALA A 70 -11.48 -1.07 -3.56
C ALA A 70 -12.57 -1.36 -4.61
N ALA A 71 -13.72 -1.86 -4.17
CA ALA A 71 -14.88 -2.20 -5.00
C ALA A 71 -15.61 -0.97 -5.58
#